data_AF-A0A8T4X1T9-F1
#
_entry.id   AF-A0A8T4X1T9-F1
#
_cell.length_a   1.000
_cell.length_b   1.000
_cell.length_c   1.000
_cell.angle_alpha   90.00
_cell.angle_beta   90.00
_cell.angle_gamma   90.00
#
_symmetry.space_group_name_H-M   'P 1'
#
loop_
_entity.id
_entity.type
_entity.pdbx_description
1 polymer ?
#
loop_
_entity_poly.entity_id
_entity_poly.type
_entity_poly.pdbx_seq_one_letter_code
_entity_poly.pdbx_strand_id
1 'polypeptide(L)'
;MVRKLSYNLKKKYFSLILQRDGHACFYCKGKFSENHIAEYEHLNNIETDNRLENLVFAHHECNNRKKFNTDLQILATEKLRENEKAVFVGEGNEGDVSLSEQEISKINRGITKMFLTEHTMNGQSLMINDAVNAIVNLCNHNNSTGSQSAIYRYIDAMCNSFNGDFIKEKNPDGKLSIRKKYH
;
A
#
# COMPACT_ATOMS: atom_id res chain seq x y z
N MET A 1 -22.22 22.00 -0.90
CA MET A 1 -21.18 21.30 -0.11
C MET A 1 -20.25 20.57 -1.06
N VAL A 2 -18.96 20.92 -1.07
CA VAL A 2 -17.94 20.22 -1.85
C VAL A 2 -17.72 18.85 -1.20
N ARG A 3 -18.05 17.75 -1.89
CA ARG A 3 -17.84 16.38 -1.38
C ARG A 3 -16.38 15.98 -1.58
N LYS A 4 -15.53 16.32 -0.62
CA LYS A 4 -14.14 15.84 -0.55
C LYS A 4 -14.09 14.32 -0.37
N LEU A 5 -13.00 13.70 -0.81
CA LEU A 5 -12.75 12.26 -0.64
C LEU A 5 -12.86 11.85 0.83
N SER A 6 -13.90 11.07 1.14
CA SER A 6 -14.22 10.69 2.52
C SER A 6 -13.24 9.65 3.07
N TYR A 7 -13.12 9.57 4.40
CA TYR A 7 -12.29 8.58 5.06
C TYR A 7 -12.65 7.14 4.64
N ASN A 8 -13.95 6.82 4.52
CA ASN A 8 -14.42 5.50 4.11
C ASN A 8 -14.01 5.16 2.67
N LEU A 9 -14.06 6.14 1.75
CA LEU A 9 -13.59 5.95 0.37
C LEU A 9 -12.06 5.79 0.32
N LYS A 10 -11.31 6.59 1.10
CA LYS A 10 -9.87 6.39 1.26
C LYS A 10 -9.57 4.96 1.71
N LYS A 11 -10.22 4.48 2.78
CA LYS A 11 -10.03 3.11 3.26
C LYS A 11 -10.35 2.06 2.19
N LYS A 12 -11.46 2.23 1.45
CA LYS A 12 -11.86 1.32 0.36
C LYS A 12 -10.85 1.29 -0.79
N TYR A 13 -10.36 2.46 -1.21
CA TYR A 13 -9.52 2.58 -2.40
C TYR A 13 -8.03 2.37 -2.14
N PHE A 14 -7.58 2.46 -0.88
CA PHE A 14 -6.18 2.33 -0.52
C PHE A 14 -5.53 1.08 -1.14
N SER A 15 -6.15 -0.08 -0.89
CA SER A 15 -5.72 -1.39 -1.37
C SER A 15 -5.69 -1.50 -2.89
N LEU A 16 -6.74 -0.98 -3.54
CA LEU A 16 -6.92 -1.08 -4.98
C LEU A 16 -5.90 -0.21 -5.73
N ILE A 17 -5.64 1.00 -5.24
CA ILE A 17 -4.62 1.90 -5.80
C ILE A 17 -3.23 1.28 -5.58
N LEU A 18 -2.97 0.73 -4.40
CA LEU A 18 -1.68 0.10 -4.11
C LEU A 18 -1.42 -1.12 -5.00
N GLN A 19 -2.45 -1.94 -5.27
CA GLN A 19 -2.35 -3.07 -6.19
C GLN A 19 -2.13 -2.62 -7.64
N ARG A 20 -2.85 -1.58 -8.08
CA ARG A 20 -2.80 -1.06 -9.45
C ARG A 20 -1.49 -0.32 -9.76
N ASP A 21 -1.02 0.51 -8.83
CA ASP A 21 0.03 1.50 -9.08
C ASP A 21 1.31 1.27 -8.26
N GLY A 22 1.26 0.40 -7.26
CA GLY A 22 2.39 0.09 -6.38
C GLY A 22 2.59 1.10 -5.24
N HIS A 23 3.65 0.87 -4.46
CA HIS A 23 3.99 1.65 -3.27
C HIS A 23 5.05 2.74 -3.56
N ALA A 24 4.75 3.62 -4.51
CA ALA A 24 5.61 4.74 -4.85
C ALA A 24 4.78 5.93 -5.33
N CYS A 25 5.35 7.13 -5.22
CA CYS A 25 4.74 8.33 -5.77
C CYS A 25 4.53 8.18 -7.26
N PHE A 26 3.30 8.41 -7.72
CA PHE A 26 2.95 8.26 -9.13
C PHE A 26 3.82 9.14 -10.05
N TYR A 27 4.15 10.37 -9.63
CA TYR A 27 4.90 11.31 -10.46
C TYR A 27 6.39 11.04 -10.48
N CYS A 28 7.05 11.03 -9.31
CA CYS A 28 8.51 10.92 -9.23
C CYS A 28 9.02 9.48 -9.09
N LYS A 29 8.12 8.51 -8.91
CA LYS A 29 8.42 7.09 -8.62
C LYS A 29 9.25 6.87 -7.33
N GLY A 30 9.44 7.92 -6.53
CA GLY A 30 10.10 7.86 -5.24
C GLY A 30 9.26 7.13 -4.19
N LYS A 31 9.92 6.48 -3.23
CA LYS A 31 9.27 5.78 -2.12
C LYS A 31 8.60 6.77 -1.17
N PHE A 32 7.56 6.32 -0.48
CA PHE A 32 6.98 7.06 0.63
C PHE A 32 7.81 6.88 1.91
N SER A 33 7.91 7.93 2.72
CA SER A 33 8.60 7.95 4.01
C SER A 33 8.01 9.02 4.92
N GLU A 34 8.50 9.14 6.15
CA GLU A 34 8.07 10.19 7.11
C GLU A 34 8.19 11.60 6.52
N ASN A 35 9.26 11.86 5.77
CA ASN A 35 9.48 13.17 5.13
C ASN A 35 8.76 13.30 3.78
N HIS A 36 8.23 12.21 3.24
CA HIS A 36 7.64 12.15 1.91
C HIS A 36 6.35 11.31 1.96
N ILE A 37 5.33 11.89 2.60
CA ILE A 37 4.05 11.23 2.90
C ILE A 37 3.25 10.97 1.62
N ALA A 38 2.59 9.81 1.56
CA ALA A 38 1.64 9.48 0.50
C ALA A 38 0.32 10.23 0.69
N GLU A 39 -0.12 10.94 -0.34
CA GLU A 39 -1.42 11.57 -0.41
C GLU A 39 -2.24 11.02 -1.56
N TYR A 40 -3.55 10.97 -1.37
CA TYR A 40 -4.48 10.76 -2.48
C TYR A 40 -4.46 11.98 -3.37
N GLU A 41 -4.21 11.75 -4.66
CA GLU A 41 -4.20 12.80 -5.66
C GLU A 41 -5.23 12.53 -6.77
N HIS A 42 -5.97 13.58 -7.12
CA HIS A 42 -6.94 13.59 -8.22
C HIS A 42 -6.24 13.94 -9.52
N LEU A 43 -6.13 12.97 -10.43
CA LEU A 43 -5.40 13.12 -11.69
C LEU A 43 -5.90 14.33 -12.50
N ASN A 44 -7.21 14.55 -12.57
CA ASN A 44 -7.83 15.66 -13.29
C ASN A 44 -7.91 17.02 -12.54
N ASN A 45 -7.33 17.15 -11.35
CA ASN A 45 -7.45 18.34 -10.47
C ASN A 45 -8.87 18.65 -9.97
N ILE A 46 -9.86 17.77 -10.19
CA ILE A 46 -11.23 17.96 -9.71
C ILE A 46 -11.37 17.26 -8.37
N GLU A 47 -11.26 18.01 -7.26
CA GLU A 47 -11.30 17.47 -5.89
C GLU A 47 -12.60 16.73 -5.52
N THR A 48 -13.66 16.89 -6.32
CA THR A 48 -14.95 16.22 -6.15
C THR A 48 -15.09 14.93 -6.96
N ASP A 49 -14.21 14.68 -7.94
CA ASP A 49 -14.25 13.46 -8.77
C ASP A 49 -13.54 12.31 -8.05
N ASN A 50 -14.24 11.74 -7.07
CA ASN A 50 -13.72 10.69 -6.19
C ASN A 50 -13.77 9.28 -6.79
N ARG A 51 -13.87 9.15 -8.12
CA ARG A 51 -13.79 7.89 -8.83
C ARG A 51 -12.41 7.24 -8.64
N LEU A 52 -12.35 5.91 -8.52
CA LEU A 52 -11.10 5.18 -8.27
C LEU A 52 -10.07 5.39 -9.40
N GLU A 53 -10.57 5.53 -10.62
CA GLU A 53 -9.81 5.76 -11.84
C GLU A 53 -9.07 7.10 -11.81
N ASN A 54 -9.62 8.07 -11.08
CA ASN A 54 -9.08 9.41 -10.94
C ASN A 54 -8.13 9.58 -9.74
N LEU A 55 -7.93 8.53 -8.94
CA LEU A 55 -7.13 8.62 -7.72
C LEU A 55 -5.82 7.87 -7.85
N VAL A 56 -4.71 8.47 -7.42
CA VAL A 56 -3.39 7.83 -7.27
C VAL A 56 -2.74 8.22 -5.94
N PHE A 57 -1.63 7.57 -5.58
CA PHE A 57 -0.77 8.06 -4.51
C PHE A 57 0.36 8.93 -5.05
N ALA A 58 0.57 10.09 -4.43
CA ALA A 58 1.65 11.00 -4.76
C ALA A 58 2.23 11.65 -3.50
N HIS A 59 3.47 12.14 -3.56
CA HIS A 59 3.98 13.04 -2.53
C HIS A 59 3.24 14.39 -2.58
N HIS A 60 3.05 15.00 -1.43
CA HIS A 60 2.47 16.34 -1.31
C HIS A 60 3.12 17.37 -2.25
N GLU A 61 4.46 17.39 -2.28
CA GLU A 61 5.21 18.30 -3.15
C GLU A 61 5.00 18.03 -4.64
N CYS A 62 4.94 16.76 -5.04
CA CYS A 62 4.70 16.38 -6.42
C CYS A 62 3.29 16.79 -6.86
N ASN A 63 2.30 16.63 -5.97
CA ASN A 63 0.94 17.09 -6.19
C ASN A 63 0.90 18.61 -6.43
N ASN A 64 1.49 19.39 -5.51
CA ASN A 64 1.55 20.85 -5.66
C ASN A 64 2.26 21.28 -6.95
N ARG A 65 3.33 20.58 -7.33
CA ARG A 65 4.08 20.84 -8.57
C ARG A 65 3.27 20.56 -9.82
N LYS A 66 2.45 19.49 -9.82
CA LYS A 66 1.59 19.12 -10.96
C LYS A 66 0.70 20.26 -11.42
N LYS A 67 0.16 21.06 -10.48
CA LYS A 67 -0.73 22.20 -10.79
C LYS A 67 -0.11 23.22 -11.74
N PHE A 68 1.22 23.30 -11.79
CA PHE A 68 1.97 24.28 -12.58
C PHE A 68 2.95 23.65 -13.58
N ASN A 69 2.98 22.31 -13.67
CA ASN A 69 3.91 21.60 -14.55
C ASN A 69 3.14 20.81 -15.61
N THR A 70 3.29 21.22 -16.87
CA THR A 70 2.58 20.64 -18.02
C THR A 70 2.89 19.15 -18.21
N ASP A 71 4.14 18.73 -18.05
CA ASP A 71 4.53 17.32 -18.23
C ASP A 71 3.84 16.42 -17.21
N LEU A 72 3.76 16.88 -15.94
CA LEU A 72 3.06 16.14 -14.90
C LEU A 72 1.54 16.11 -15.13
N GLN A 73 0.96 17.15 -15.75
CA GLN A 73 -0.46 17.17 -16.13
C GLN A 73 -0.76 16.23 -17.30
N ILE A 74 0.14 16.16 -18.28
CA ILE A 74 0.06 15.18 -19.37
C ILE A 74 0.10 13.77 -18.79
N LEU A 75 1.09 13.48 -17.93
CA LEU A 75 1.23 12.18 -17.27
C LEU A 75 -0.01 11.80 -16.46
N ALA A 76 -0.61 12.76 -15.74
CA ALA A 76 -1.84 12.52 -14.99
C ALA A 76 -3.04 12.22 -15.91
N THR A 77 -3.14 12.95 -17.03
CA THR A 77 -4.22 12.76 -18.01
C THR A 77 -4.11 11.41 -18.71
N GLU A 78 -2.91 10.99 -19.07
CA GLU A 78 -2.65 9.67 -19.66
C GLU A 78 -3.02 8.56 -18.68
N LYS A 79 -2.60 8.68 -17.41
CA LYS A 79 -2.94 7.70 -16.39
C LYS A 79 -4.44 7.61 -16.13
N LEU A 80 -5.16 8.73 -16.14
CA LEU A 80 -6.61 8.71 -15.99
C LEU A 80 -7.26 7.93 -17.13
N ARG A 81 -6.85 8.19 -18.39
CA ARG A 81 -7.34 7.45 -19.56
C ARG A 81 -7.02 5.96 -19.49
N GLU A 82 -5.82 5.60 -19.03
CA GLU A 82 -5.43 4.20 -18.83
C GLU A 82 -6.34 3.51 -17.80
N ASN A 83 -6.56 4.17 -16.66
CA ASN A 83 -7.41 3.64 -15.60
C ASN A 83 -8.86 3.48 -16.07
N GLU A 84 -9.41 4.46 -16.79
CA GLU A 84 -10.77 4.41 -17.34
C GLU A 84 -10.93 3.31 -18.41
N LYS A 85 -9.91 3.12 -19.27
CA LYS A 85 -9.90 2.03 -20.26
C LYS A 85 -9.85 0.65 -19.59
N ALA A 86 -9.05 0.50 -18.54
CA ALA A 86 -8.96 -0.77 -17.81
C ALA A 86 -10.33 -1.18 -17.21
N VAL A 87 -11.15 -0.20 -16.84
CA VAL A 87 -12.52 -0.43 -16.36
C VAL A 87 -13.47 -0.76 -17.53
N PHE A 88 -13.36 -0.06 -18.66
CA PHE A 88 -14.20 -0.28 -19.83
C PHE A 88 -13.99 -1.66 -20.49
N VAL A 89 -12.76 -2.17 -20.53
CA VAL A 89 -12.48 -3.54 -21.01
C VAL A 89 -13.00 -4.61 -20.01
N GLY A 90 -13.39 -4.20 -18.81
CA GLY A 90 -13.96 -5.04 -17.75
C GLY A 90 -15.48 -4.96 -17.59
N GLU A 91 -16.25 -4.52 -18.60
CA GLU A 91 -17.71 -4.68 -18.59
C GLU A 91 -18.09 -6.17 -18.71
N GLY A 92 -18.11 -6.82 -17.56
CA GLY A 92 -18.42 -8.23 -17.40
C GLY A 92 -17.70 -8.80 -16.20
N ASN A 93 -18.06 -8.34 -15.00
CA ASN A 93 -18.22 -9.15 -13.79
C ASN A 93 -18.40 -8.25 -12.55
N GLU A 94 -19.65 -7.97 -12.18
CA GLU A 94 -20.08 -8.07 -10.78
C GLU A 94 -20.11 -9.55 -10.32
N GLY A 95 -19.10 -10.31 -10.73
CA GLY A 95 -18.82 -11.65 -10.24
C GLY A 95 -17.71 -11.49 -9.23
N ASP A 96 -17.91 -12.08 -8.06
CA ASP A 96 -16.91 -12.23 -7.00
C ASP A 96 -15.55 -12.54 -7.63
N VAL A 97 -14.65 -11.56 -7.71
CA VAL A 97 -13.31 -11.75 -8.28
C VAL A 97 -12.57 -12.60 -7.25
N SER A 98 -12.72 -13.92 -7.38
CA SER A 98 -11.98 -14.87 -6.59
C SER A 98 -10.51 -14.73 -6.98
N LEU A 99 -9.77 -13.97 -6.17
CA LEU A 99 -8.33 -13.85 -6.32
C LEU A 99 -7.72 -15.24 -6.26
N SER A 100 -6.81 -15.56 -7.20
CA SER A 100 -6.05 -16.79 -7.10
C SER A 100 -5.24 -16.80 -5.79
N GLU A 101 -4.92 -17.99 -5.28
CA GLU A 101 -4.08 -18.12 -4.09
C GLU A 101 -2.72 -17.41 -4.25
N GLN A 102 -2.19 -17.37 -5.47
CA GLN A 102 -0.94 -16.67 -5.78
C GLN A 102 -1.09 -15.15 -5.64
N GLU A 103 -2.21 -14.58 -6.10
CA GLU A 103 -2.49 -13.15 -5.97
C GLU A 103 -2.73 -12.75 -4.53
N ILE A 104 -3.52 -13.55 -3.79
CA ILE A 104 -3.73 -13.40 -2.35
C ILE A 104 -2.37 -13.41 -1.63
N SER A 105 -1.50 -14.35 -1.98
CA SER A 105 -0.18 -14.45 -1.36
C SER A 105 0.69 -13.22 -1.64
N LYS A 106 0.71 -12.74 -2.89
CA LYS A 106 1.45 -11.51 -3.26
C LYS A 106 0.94 -10.29 -2.49
N ILE A 107 -0.38 -10.11 -2.41
CA ILE A 107 -0.99 -8.98 -1.70
C ILE A 107 -0.67 -9.04 -0.22
N ASN A 108 -0.93 -10.19 0.44
CA ASN A 108 -0.70 -10.33 1.88
C ASN A 108 0.78 -10.21 2.24
N ARG A 109 1.67 -10.68 1.38
CA ARG A 109 3.12 -10.48 1.54
C ARG A 109 3.50 -9.00 1.38
N GLY A 110 2.87 -8.27 0.46
CA GLY A 110 3.03 -6.82 0.31
C GLY A 110 2.61 -6.06 1.58
N ILE A 111 1.42 -6.36 2.09
CA ILE A 111 0.88 -5.78 3.35
C ILE A 111 1.83 -6.07 4.52
N THR A 112 2.30 -7.32 4.64
CA THR A 112 3.27 -7.72 5.67
C THR A 112 4.52 -6.85 5.61
N LYS A 113 5.14 -6.72 4.43
CA LYS A 113 6.37 -5.94 4.27
C LYS A 113 6.16 -4.48 4.64
N MET A 114 5.05 -3.89 4.20
CA MET A 114 4.70 -2.50 4.45
C MET A 114 4.57 -2.24 5.95
N PHE A 115 3.76 -3.05 6.63
CA PHE A 115 3.51 -2.92 8.06
C PHE A 115 4.81 -3.04 8.87
N LEU A 116 5.63 -4.06 8.60
CA LEU A 116 6.92 -4.20 9.28
C LEU A 116 7.84 -3.01 9.02
N THR A 117 7.90 -2.51 7.79
CA THR A 117 8.77 -1.38 7.43
C THR A 117 8.39 -0.12 8.21
N GLU A 118 7.11 0.21 8.29
CA GLU A 118 6.58 1.38 8.99
C GLU A 118 6.83 1.28 10.51
N HIS A 119 6.51 0.13 11.10
CA HIS A 119 6.54 -0.05 12.56
C HIS A 119 7.92 -0.40 13.12
N THR A 120 8.94 -0.49 12.27
CA THR A 120 10.34 -0.70 12.67
C THR A 120 11.27 0.38 12.13
N MET A 121 10.74 1.43 11.49
CA MET A 121 11.54 2.43 10.75
C MET A 121 12.48 3.27 11.63
N ASN A 122 12.15 3.41 12.92
CA ASN A 122 12.88 4.24 13.90
C ASN A 122 13.64 3.42 14.95
N GLY A 123 14.13 2.23 14.57
CA GLY A 123 14.83 1.32 15.48
C GLY A 123 13.90 0.60 16.44
N GLN A 124 12.59 0.82 16.32
CA GLN A 124 11.59 0.18 17.15
C GLN A 124 11.54 -1.33 16.88
N SER A 125 11.42 -2.09 17.96
CA SER A 125 11.19 -3.53 17.92
C SER A 125 9.71 -3.81 18.10
N LEU A 126 9.15 -4.67 17.26
CA LEU A 126 7.75 -5.05 17.29
C LEU A 126 7.62 -6.51 17.75
N MET A 127 6.75 -6.78 18.72
CA MET A 127 6.49 -8.14 19.17
C MET A 127 5.88 -8.97 18.03
N ILE A 128 6.42 -10.18 17.78
CA ILE A 128 5.98 -11.02 16.65
C ILE A 128 4.48 -11.29 16.71
N ASN A 129 3.94 -11.66 17.87
CA ASN A 129 2.52 -12.01 18.00
C ASN A 129 1.61 -10.83 17.68
N ASP A 130 1.97 -9.63 18.17
CA ASP A 130 1.20 -8.42 17.91
C ASP A 130 1.29 -8.04 16.43
N ALA A 131 2.47 -8.18 15.82
CA ALA A 131 2.68 -7.96 14.40
C ALA A 131 1.79 -8.88 13.55
N VAL A 132 1.81 -10.17 13.84
CA VAL A 132 1.05 -11.18 13.10
C VAL A 132 -0.45 -10.88 13.18
N ASN A 133 -0.97 -10.60 14.39
CA ASN A 133 -2.38 -10.29 14.57
C ASN A 133 -2.80 -9.01 13.85
N ALA A 134 -1.98 -7.96 13.94
CA ALA A 134 -2.23 -6.70 13.24
C ALA A 134 -2.25 -6.90 11.72
N ILE A 135 -1.28 -7.64 11.17
CA ILE A 135 -1.20 -7.91 9.74
C ILE A 135 -2.36 -8.79 9.27
N VAL A 136 -2.76 -9.81 10.03
CA VAL A 136 -3.96 -10.61 9.71
C VAL A 136 -5.20 -9.73 9.62
N ASN A 137 -5.37 -8.81 10.58
CA ASN A 137 -6.47 -7.85 10.53
C ASN A 137 -6.38 -6.95 9.29
N LEU A 138 -5.18 -6.48 8.92
CA LEU A 138 -4.99 -5.68 7.71
C LEU A 138 -5.33 -6.45 6.43
N CYS A 139 -4.88 -7.71 6.31
CA CYS A 139 -5.23 -8.57 5.18
C CYS A 139 -6.74 -8.84 5.12
N ASN A 140 -7.37 -9.17 6.26
CA ASN A 140 -8.82 -9.41 6.31
C ASN A 140 -9.62 -8.17 5.91
N HIS A 141 -9.21 -6.99 6.35
CA HIS A 141 -9.85 -5.74 5.93
C HIS A 141 -9.59 -5.40 4.45
N ASN A 142 -8.50 -5.88 3.87
CA ASN A 142 -8.07 -5.56 2.51
C ASN A 142 -8.76 -6.44 1.47
N ASN A 143 -8.75 -7.76 1.67
CA ASN A 143 -9.20 -8.74 0.69
C ASN A 143 -9.95 -9.93 1.33
N SER A 144 -10.36 -9.84 2.60
CA SER A 144 -11.03 -10.92 3.35
C SER A 144 -10.20 -12.21 3.42
N THR A 145 -8.87 -12.10 3.37
CA THR A 145 -7.95 -13.22 3.51
C THR A 145 -6.89 -12.95 4.58
N GLY A 146 -6.06 -13.95 4.85
CA GLY A 146 -4.93 -13.83 5.76
C GLY A 146 -5.07 -14.80 6.92
N SER A 147 -4.18 -15.78 6.97
CA SER A 147 -4.05 -16.67 8.13
C SER A 147 -2.78 -16.33 8.89
N GLN A 148 -2.82 -16.44 10.22
CA GLN A 148 -1.63 -16.25 11.05
C GLN A 148 -0.45 -17.08 10.54
N SER A 149 -0.69 -18.34 10.18
CA SER A 149 0.33 -19.24 9.64
C SER A 149 0.98 -18.73 8.36
N ALA A 150 0.20 -18.13 7.44
CA ALA A 150 0.76 -17.52 6.24
C ALA A 150 1.59 -16.28 6.56
N ILE A 151 1.11 -15.42 7.48
CA ILE A 151 1.83 -14.23 7.90
C ILE A 151 3.16 -14.58 8.59
N TYR A 152 3.17 -15.58 9.48
CA TYR A 152 4.41 -16.10 10.07
C TYR A 152 5.43 -16.49 8.99
N ARG A 153 5.00 -17.25 7.96
CA ARG A 153 5.89 -17.64 6.85
C ARG A 153 6.44 -16.44 6.09
N TYR A 154 5.62 -15.40 5.87
CA TYR A 154 6.08 -14.18 5.20
C TYR A 154 7.10 -13.43 6.06
N ILE A 155 6.85 -13.30 7.36
CA ILE A 155 7.79 -12.69 8.31
C ILE A 155 9.09 -13.48 8.33
N ASP A 156 9.04 -14.81 8.41
CA ASP A 156 10.22 -15.67 8.41
C ASP A 156 11.07 -15.48 7.15
N ALA A 157 10.43 -15.43 5.97
CA ALA A 157 11.11 -15.16 4.72
C ALA A 157 11.76 -13.77 4.70
N MET A 158 11.11 -12.76 5.27
CA MET A 158 11.64 -11.39 5.35
C MET A 158 12.72 -11.20 6.42
N CYS A 159 12.79 -12.12 7.39
CA CYS A 159 13.77 -12.11 8.47
C CYS A 159 14.92 -13.10 8.27
N ASN A 160 15.08 -13.66 7.06
CA ASN A 160 16.14 -14.62 6.80
C ASN A 160 17.53 -13.97 6.92
N SER A 161 18.52 -14.74 7.35
CA SER A 161 19.86 -14.25 7.66
C SER A 161 20.66 -13.75 6.44
N PHE A 162 20.32 -14.22 5.23
CA PHE A 162 21.10 -13.95 4.03
C PHE A 162 20.69 -12.63 3.35
N ASN A 163 19.40 -12.46 3.06
CA ASN A 163 18.87 -11.30 2.32
C ASN A 163 17.58 -10.72 2.93
N GLY A 164 17.30 -11.00 4.20
CA GLY A 164 16.18 -10.40 4.92
C GLY A 164 16.42 -8.93 5.26
N ASP A 165 15.36 -8.13 5.13
CA ASP A 165 15.34 -6.70 5.49
C ASP A 165 15.14 -6.51 7.02
N PHE A 166 14.80 -7.58 7.75
CA PHE A 166 14.45 -7.56 9.17
C PHE A 166 15.19 -8.63 9.96
N ILE A 167 15.22 -8.48 11.28
CA ILE A 167 15.85 -9.41 12.21
C ILE A 167 14.82 -9.80 13.26
N LYS A 168 14.75 -11.11 13.55
CA LYS A 168 14.07 -11.64 14.74
C LYS A 168 15.05 -11.74 15.89
N GLU A 169 14.71 -11.17 17.03
CA GLU A 169 15.52 -11.25 18.25
C GLU A 169 14.64 -11.54 19.47
N LYS A 170 15.25 -12.04 20.55
CA LYS A 170 14.54 -12.19 21.81
C LYS A 170 14.67 -10.89 22.60
N ASN A 171 13.54 -10.40 23.09
CA ASN A 171 13.50 -9.32 24.05
C ASN A 171 14.00 -9.81 25.44
N PRO A 172 14.20 -8.90 26.42
CA PRO A 172 14.64 -9.27 27.77
C PRO A 172 13.72 -10.28 28.49
N ASP A 173 12.43 -10.31 28.13
CA ASP A 173 11.44 -11.25 28.66
C ASP A 173 11.42 -12.61 27.93
N GLY A 174 12.38 -12.85 27.02
CA GLY A 174 12.51 -14.09 26.25
C GLY A 174 11.53 -14.26 25.09
N LYS A 175 10.69 -13.25 24.82
CA LYS A 175 9.72 -13.24 23.72
C LYS A 175 10.36 -12.73 22.43
N LEU A 176 9.88 -13.21 21.29
CA LEU A 176 10.42 -12.79 20.00
C LEU A 176 9.87 -11.42 19.54
N SER A 177 10.77 -10.56 19.12
CA SER A 177 10.50 -9.28 18.47
C SER A 177 11.15 -9.22 17.08
N ILE A 178 10.66 -8.30 16.25
CA ILE A 178 11.12 -8.00 14.90
C ILE A 178 11.65 -6.58 14.91
N ARG A 179 12.82 -6.34 14.31
CA ARG A 179 13.30 -4.99 14.02
C ARG A 179 13.87 -4.91 12.61
N LYS A 180 14.00 -3.68 12.09
CA LYS A 180 14.66 -3.42 10.82
C LYS A 180 16.16 -3.66 10.93
N LYS A 181 16.76 -4.23 9.88
CA LYS A 181 18.21 -4.29 9.74
C LYS A 181 18.70 -2.91 9.26
N TYR A 182 19.55 -2.28 10.04
CA TYR A 182 20.29 -1.09 9.62
C TYR A 182 21.67 -1.57 9.14
N HIS A 183 22.04 -1.16 7.93
CA HIS A 183 23.36 -1.37 7.36
C HIS A 183 24.28 -0.22 7.76
#